data_AF-A0A8B9XYQ0-F1
#
_entry.id   AF-A0A8B9XYQ0-F1
#
_cell.length_a   1.000
_cell.length_b   1.000
_cell.length_c   1.000
_cell.angle_alpha   90.00
_cell.angle_beta   90.00
_cell.angle_gamma   90.00
#
_symmetry.space_group_name_H-M   'P 1'
#
loop_
_entity.id
_entity.type
_entity.pdbx_description
1 polymer ?
#
loop_
_entity_poly.entity_id
_entity_poly.type
_entity_poly.pdbx_seq_one_letter_code
_entity_poly.pdbx_strand_id
1 'polypeptide(L)'
;MKYSLGISNFLEEISSLSHSVVFLYFFALITEEGFLFSPCYSLELCIQMLISFPFSFAFRFSSFHSYHDQDNHDGVITHLEPDILECEVQWALESITMNKASGDDGIPVELFQILKDDTVKVLHSICQQIWKTQQCPKDWKRSVFIPVPKEGNAKECSNYHTIALISHTSKVMLKILQARLQQYMNCELPDVQASFRKGRGTRDQIANICWIIKKAREFQKNIYFCFIDSAKAFDCVDHNKLWKILKEMGIPDHLTCLLRNLYASQEATVRTGHGTTDWFQIGKGVCQGCILSLCLFNLYAQYIMRNAGLEEAQAGIKIAGTNINNLRYANDTMLMAESEEELKSLLMKVKEESEKVGLKLNIQKTKIMASGPITSSEIDGETVETVSDFILGGSKITADGDCSHEMKRCLHLGRKVMTNLDSIFKSRDITLPTKVRLVKAMVVPVVMYECESWTVKKAECQRIDAFELWFGEDS
;
A
#
# COMPACT_ATOMS: atom_id res chain seq x y z
N MET A 1 27.68 -29.61 -5.92
CA MET A 1 27.28 -29.20 -7.29
C MET A 1 26.88 -27.75 -7.16
N LYS A 2 27.70 -26.79 -7.64
CA LYS A 2 27.46 -25.35 -7.43
C LYS A 2 26.26 -24.93 -8.28
N TYR A 3 25.08 -24.85 -7.67
CA TYR A 3 23.94 -24.19 -8.28
C TYR A 3 24.11 -22.68 -8.07
N SER A 4 24.48 -21.94 -9.13
CA SER A 4 24.34 -20.48 -9.11
C SER A 4 22.88 -20.15 -9.36
N LEU A 5 22.32 -19.25 -8.53
CA LEU A 5 20.96 -18.75 -8.71
C LEU A 5 20.90 -17.62 -9.76
N GLY A 6 22.06 -17.19 -10.27
CA GLY A 6 22.17 -16.19 -11.33
C GLY A 6 21.74 -14.79 -10.90
N ILE A 7 21.63 -14.51 -9.59
CA ILE A 7 21.15 -13.23 -9.06
C ILE A 7 22.09 -12.08 -9.47
N SER A 8 23.40 -12.31 -9.43
CA SER A 8 24.39 -11.32 -9.86
C SER A 8 24.28 -11.00 -11.35
N ASN A 9 24.21 -12.03 -12.19
CA ASN A 9 23.99 -11.88 -13.64
C ASN A 9 22.66 -11.16 -13.93
N PHE A 10 21.60 -11.52 -13.21
CA PHE A 10 20.28 -10.88 -13.32
C PHE A 10 20.31 -9.40 -12.90
N LEU A 11 21.03 -9.03 -11.85
CA LEU A 11 21.19 -7.65 -11.41
C LEU A 11 22.04 -6.81 -12.37
N GLU A 12 23.08 -7.39 -12.96
CA GLU A 12 23.86 -6.76 -14.02
C GLU A 12 22.99 -6.52 -15.28
N GLU A 13 22.16 -7.48 -15.67
CA GLU A 13 21.21 -7.33 -16.78
C GLU A 13 20.15 -6.25 -16.48
N ILE A 14 19.54 -6.22 -15.29
CA ILE A 14 18.58 -5.16 -14.90
C ILE A 14 19.20 -3.77 -15.02
N SER A 15 20.46 -3.61 -14.62
CA SER A 15 21.14 -2.30 -14.68
C SER A 15 21.28 -1.75 -16.11
N SER A 16 21.06 -2.60 -17.12
CA SER A 16 21.19 -2.28 -18.55
C SER A 16 19.85 -2.21 -19.32
N LEU A 17 18.72 -2.56 -18.70
CA LEU A 17 17.43 -2.74 -19.36
C LEU A 17 16.39 -1.68 -18.98
N SER A 18 15.51 -1.32 -19.92
CA SER A 18 14.32 -0.48 -19.62
C SER A 18 13.26 -1.26 -18.83
N HIS A 19 12.47 -0.58 -17.98
CA HIS A 19 11.49 -1.19 -17.07
C HIS A 19 10.50 -2.18 -17.74
N SER A 20 10.15 -1.95 -19.01
CA SER A 20 9.24 -2.82 -19.79
C SER A 20 9.85 -4.18 -20.13
N VAL A 21 11.18 -4.25 -20.23
CA VAL A 21 11.93 -5.47 -20.62
C VAL A 21 12.25 -6.34 -19.41
N VAL A 22 12.49 -5.72 -18.25
CA VAL A 22 12.69 -6.44 -16.96
C VAL A 22 11.50 -7.34 -16.62
N PHE A 23 10.28 -6.90 -16.94
CA PHE A 23 9.05 -7.67 -16.70
C PHE A 23 8.94 -8.92 -17.60
N LEU A 24 9.34 -8.81 -18.87
CA LEU A 24 9.33 -9.93 -19.81
C LEU A 24 10.45 -10.94 -19.52
N TYR A 25 11.62 -10.45 -19.10
CA TYR A 25 12.79 -11.30 -18.81
C TYR A 25 12.60 -12.12 -17.52
N PHE A 26 11.99 -11.53 -16.48
CA PHE A 26 11.67 -12.24 -15.23
C PHE A 26 10.68 -13.40 -15.44
N PHE A 27 9.73 -13.23 -16.37
CA PHE A 27 8.82 -14.32 -16.77
C PHE A 27 9.48 -15.31 -17.72
N ALA A 28 10.33 -14.86 -18.65
CA ALA A 28 11.06 -15.72 -19.59
C ALA A 28 11.98 -16.72 -18.87
N LEU A 29 12.71 -16.26 -17.84
CA LEU A 29 13.56 -17.10 -16.98
C LEU A 29 12.78 -18.14 -16.17
N ILE A 30 11.50 -17.88 -15.85
CA ILE A 30 10.62 -18.85 -15.20
C ILE A 30 10.12 -19.90 -16.19
N THR A 31 10.06 -19.57 -17.49
CA THR A 31 9.56 -20.46 -18.55
C THR A 31 10.63 -21.23 -19.34
N GLU A 32 11.87 -20.74 -19.45
CA GLU A 32 12.92 -21.37 -20.27
C GLU A 32 13.54 -22.62 -19.62
N GLU A 33 13.52 -22.77 -18.30
CA GLU A 33 13.88 -24.03 -17.65
C GLU A 33 12.63 -24.88 -17.45
N GLY A 34 12.32 -25.72 -18.44
CA GLY A 34 11.11 -26.54 -18.49
C GLY A 34 10.78 -27.27 -17.19
N PHE A 35 9.80 -26.75 -16.44
CA PHE A 35 9.17 -27.42 -15.32
C PHE A 35 7.67 -27.56 -15.58
N LEU A 36 7.22 -28.81 -15.65
CA LEU A 36 5.81 -29.20 -15.62
C LEU A 36 5.13 -28.57 -14.39
N PHE A 37 4.18 -27.67 -14.66
CA PHE A 37 3.26 -27.16 -13.65
C PHE A 37 2.45 -28.33 -13.06
N SER A 38 2.63 -28.59 -11.77
CA SER A 38 1.65 -29.32 -10.97
C SER A 38 0.42 -28.41 -10.74
N PRO A 39 -0.83 -28.91 -10.80
CA PRO A 39 -2.04 -28.12 -11.04
C PRO A 39 -2.57 -27.43 -9.77
N CYS A 40 -1.78 -26.53 -9.17
CA CYS A 40 -2.22 -25.67 -8.06
C CYS A 40 -2.03 -24.17 -8.31
N TYR A 41 -1.58 -23.79 -9.51
CA TYR A 41 -1.76 -22.45 -10.04
C TYR A 41 -2.25 -22.61 -11.48
N SER A 42 -3.51 -22.27 -11.71
CA SER A 42 -4.12 -22.48 -13.01
C SER A 42 -3.40 -21.63 -14.07
N LEU A 43 -3.00 -22.30 -15.15
CA LEU A 43 -2.65 -21.72 -16.44
C LEU A 43 -3.72 -20.72 -16.93
N GLU A 44 -4.94 -20.74 -16.36
CA GLU A 44 -5.99 -19.73 -16.56
C GLU A 44 -5.61 -18.33 -16.10
N LEU A 45 -4.74 -18.11 -15.12
CA LEU A 45 -4.33 -16.73 -14.77
C LEU A 45 -3.42 -16.13 -15.86
N CYS A 46 -2.54 -16.93 -16.45
CA CYS A 46 -1.69 -16.53 -17.57
C CYS A 46 -2.49 -16.39 -18.87
N ILE A 47 -3.46 -17.28 -19.11
CA ILE A 47 -4.36 -17.21 -20.26
C ILE A 47 -5.37 -16.06 -20.09
N GLN A 48 -5.88 -15.76 -18.89
CA GLN A 48 -6.70 -14.57 -18.62
C GLN A 48 -5.91 -13.28 -18.85
N MET A 49 -4.62 -13.21 -18.50
CA MET A 49 -3.78 -12.05 -18.83
C MET A 49 -3.54 -11.89 -20.33
N LEU A 50 -3.41 -12.98 -21.10
CA LEU A 50 -3.23 -12.95 -22.56
C LEU A 50 -4.55 -12.72 -23.34
N ILE A 51 -5.69 -13.25 -22.86
CA ILE A 51 -7.04 -13.04 -23.46
C ILE A 51 -7.64 -11.68 -23.06
N SER A 52 -7.18 -11.05 -21.97
CA SER A 52 -7.60 -9.68 -21.60
C SER A 52 -6.99 -8.58 -22.48
N PHE A 53 -5.94 -8.91 -23.26
CA PHE A 53 -5.29 -7.97 -24.16
C PHE A 53 -6.20 -7.52 -25.33
N PRO A 54 -6.99 -8.40 -25.98
CA PRO A 54 -8.04 -7.98 -26.92
C PRO A 54 -9.33 -7.46 -26.25
N PHE A 55 -9.66 -7.85 -25.01
CA PHE A 55 -10.87 -7.36 -24.33
C PHE A 55 -10.77 -5.89 -23.87
N SER A 56 -9.56 -5.43 -23.51
CA SER A 56 -9.29 -3.99 -23.30
C SER A 56 -9.38 -3.16 -24.59
N PHE A 57 -9.29 -3.79 -25.77
CA PHE A 57 -9.46 -3.11 -27.05
C PHE A 57 -10.94 -2.85 -27.37
N ALA A 58 -11.83 -3.77 -27.00
CA ALA A 58 -13.28 -3.61 -27.20
C ALA A 58 -13.91 -2.57 -26.26
N PHE A 59 -13.45 -2.47 -25.00
CA PHE A 59 -13.93 -1.45 -24.05
C PHE A 59 -13.41 -0.04 -24.37
N ARG A 60 -12.34 0.08 -25.19
CA ARG A 60 -11.79 1.36 -25.66
C ARG A 60 -12.60 2.00 -26.79
N PHE A 61 -13.38 1.21 -27.55
CA PHE A 61 -14.13 1.71 -28.70
C PHE A 61 -15.55 2.18 -28.36
N SER A 62 -16.11 1.82 -27.20
CA SER A 62 -17.44 2.28 -26.76
C SER A 62 -17.43 3.57 -25.95
N SER A 63 -16.26 4.10 -25.57
CA SER A 63 -16.13 5.29 -24.70
C SER A 63 -15.42 6.48 -25.36
N PHE A 64 -15.23 6.47 -26.68
CA PHE A 64 -14.66 7.60 -27.42
C PHE A 64 -15.71 8.23 -28.33
N HIS A 65 -16.44 9.20 -27.79
CA HIS A 65 -17.03 10.35 -28.50
C HIS A 65 -17.35 11.42 -27.44
N SER A 66 -16.34 12.01 -26.82
CA SER A 66 -16.49 13.34 -26.23
C SER A 66 -16.06 14.36 -27.27
N TYR A 67 -17.03 14.85 -28.04
CA TYR A 67 -16.87 16.09 -28.79
C TYR A 67 -16.63 17.22 -27.79
N HIS A 68 -15.56 17.97 -28.01
CA HIS A 68 -15.44 19.31 -27.49
C HIS A 68 -16.54 20.15 -28.12
N ASP A 69 -17.49 20.64 -27.32
CA ASP A 69 -18.22 21.86 -27.63
C ASP A 69 -18.21 22.75 -26.39
N GLN A 70 -17.72 23.97 -26.59
CA GLN A 70 -17.90 25.08 -25.67
C GLN A 70 -19.33 25.63 -25.84
N ASP A 71 -19.86 26.16 -24.74
CA ASP A 71 -21.10 26.92 -24.59
C ASP A 71 -22.41 26.12 -24.48
N ASN A 72 -22.94 25.95 -23.25
CA ASN A 72 -24.07 26.78 -22.78
C ASN A 72 -24.51 26.47 -21.33
N HIS A 73 -25.16 27.48 -20.76
CA HIS A 73 -25.67 27.63 -19.39
C HIS A 73 -26.69 26.58 -18.88
N ASP A 74 -26.72 26.48 -17.54
CA ASP A 74 -27.80 25.99 -16.67
C ASP A 74 -28.35 24.58 -16.90
N GLY A 75 -27.78 23.64 -16.13
CA GLY A 75 -28.38 22.35 -15.83
C GLY A 75 -27.57 21.65 -14.75
N VAL A 76 -27.97 21.80 -13.49
CA VAL A 76 -27.47 20.93 -12.40
C VAL A 76 -27.98 19.52 -12.68
N ILE A 77 -27.25 18.74 -13.45
CA ILE A 77 -27.47 17.31 -13.58
C ILE A 77 -26.90 16.67 -12.31
N THR A 78 -27.74 16.50 -11.29
CA THR A 78 -27.46 15.56 -10.20
C THR A 78 -27.46 14.15 -10.81
N HIS A 79 -26.30 13.68 -11.26
CA HIS A 79 -26.13 12.29 -11.66
C HIS A 79 -26.37 11.41 -10.42
N LEU A 80 -27.57 10.84 -10.27
CA LEU A 80 -27.78 9.75 -9.33
C LEU A 80 -26.87 8.59 -9.77
N GLU A 81 -26.06 8.06 -8.84
CA GLU A 81 -25.27 6.87 -9.15
C GLU A 81 -26.20 5.71 -9.53
N PRO A 82 -25.84 4.90 -10.54
CA PRO A 82 -26.69 3.81 -11.02
C PRO A 82 -26.92 2.77 -9.94
N ASP A 83 -28.03 2.03 -10.06
CA ASP A 83 -28.30 0.86 -9.21
C ASP A 83 -27.14 -0.17 -9.27
N ILE A 84 -27.03 -1.01 -8.24
CA ILE A 84 -25.99 -2.06 -8.21
C ILE A 84 -26.34 -3.14 -9.23
N LEU A 85 -25.39 -3.48 -10.09
CA LEU A 85 -25.55 -4.54 -11.09
C LEU A 85 -25.14 -5.89 -10.54
N GLU A 86 -25.77 -6.96 -11.03
CA GLU A 86 -25.43 -8.34 -10.66
C GLU A 86 -23.97 -8.67 -11.02
N CYS A 87 -23.46 -8.13 -12.14
CA CYS A 87 -22.06 -8.30 -12.54
C CYS A 87 -21.07 -7.63 -11.59
N GLU A 88 -21.44 -6.53 -10.91
CA GLU A 88 -20.59 -5.92 -9.88
C GLU A 88 -20.48 -6.85 -8.66
N VAL A 89 -21.57 -7.53 -8.31
CA VAL A 89 -21.61 -8.50 -7.21
C VAL A 89 -20.79 -9.75 -7.54
N GLN A 90 -20.95 -10.29 -8.76
CA GLN A 90 -20.14 -11.39 -9.26
C GLN A 90 -18.65 -11.05 -9.19
N TRP A 91 -18.26 -9.92 -9.77
CA TRP A 91 -16.88 -9.45 -9.77
C TRP A 91 -16.34 -9.26 -8.35
N ALA A 92 -17.13 -8.64 -7.48
CA ALA A 92 -16.73 -8.41 -6.10
C ALA A 92 -16.49 -9.73 -5.37
N LEU A 93 -17.38 -10.72 -5.53
CA LEU A 93 -17.27 -12.03 -4.91
C LEU A 93 -16.03 -12.80 -5.39
N GLU A 94 -15.77 -12.80 -6.69
CA GLU A 94 -14.59 -13.43 -7.31
C GLU A 94 -13.28 -12.77 -6.88
N SER A 95 -13.31 -11.46 -6.58
CA SER A 95 -12.13 -10.72 -6.15
C SER A 95 -11.74 -10.94 -4.68
N ILE A 96 -12.63 -11.52 -3.86
CA ILE A 96 -12.34 -11.80 -2.46
C ILE A 96 -11.41 -13.02 -2.38
N THR A 97 -10.26 -12.83 -1.75
CA THR A 97 -9.27 -13.90 -1.56
C THR A 97 -9.83 -15.02 -0.68
N MET A 98 -9.61 -16.27 -1.11
CA MET A 98 -9.92 -17.48 -0.33
C MET A 98 -8.95 -17.69 0.86
N ASN A 99 -9.29 -18.65 1.71
CA ASN A 99 -8.56 -19.07 2.90
C ASN A 99 -8.35 -17.92 3.90
N LYS A 100 -9.38 -17.08 4.05
CA LYS A 100 -9.40 -15.97 5.01
C LYS A 100 -10.32 -16.28 6.18
N ALA A 101 -9.95 -15.79 7.36
CA ALA A 101 -10.76 -15.92 8.55
C ALA A 101 -12.13 -15.25 8.36
N SER A 102 -13.18 -15.95 8.81
CA SER A 102 -14.55 -15.46 8.82
C SER A 102 -14.77 -14.40 9.91
N GLY A 103 -15.85 -13.63 9.76
CA GLY A 103 -16.31 -12.71 10.78
C GLY A 103 -16.98 -13.46 11.93
N ASP A 104 -17.76 -12.72 12.72
CA ASP A 104 -18.54 -13.29 13.83
C ASP A 104 -19.61 -14.30 13.36
N ASP A 105 -20.07 -14.17 12.12
CA ASP A 105 -21.03 -15.09 11.48
C ASP A 105 -20.48 -16.50 11.24
N GLY A 106 -19.16 -16.69 11.31
CA GLY A 106 -18.53 -17.98 11.07
C GLY A 106 -18.59 -18.46 9.62
N ILE A 107 -19.07 -17.64 8.67
CA ILE A 107 -19.29 -18.07 7.28
C ILE A 107 -18.01 -17.88 6.45
N PRO A 108 -17.39 -18.97 5.95
CA PRO A 108 -16.21 -18.88 5.09
C PRO A 108 -16.58 -18.46 3.66
N VAL A 109 -15.63 -17.83 2.94
CA VAL A 109 -15.88 -17.33 1.59
C VAL A 109 -16.09 -18.46 0.58
N GLU A 110 -15.49 -19.61 0.84
CA GLU A 110 -15.55 -20.83 0.02
C GLU A 110 -16.99 -21.31 -0.16
N LEU A 111 -17.85 -21.12 0.85
CA LEU A 111 -19.25 -21.48 0.77
C LEU A 111 -19.97 -20.73 -0.36
N PHE A 112 -19.69 -19.43 -0.50
CA PHE A 112 -20.28 -18.60 -1.54
C PHE A 112 -19.84 -19.03 -2.93
N GLN A 113 -18.58 -19.44 -3.08
CA GLN A 113 -18.04 -19.92 -4.35
C GLN A 113 -18.59 -21.28 -4.77
N ILE A 114 -18.95 -22.14 -3.81
CA ILE A 114 -19.62 -23.43 -4.10
C ILE A 114 -21.03 -23.19 -4.64
N LEU A 115 -21.75 -22.24 -4.05
CA LEU A 115 -23.14 -21.93 -4.38
C LEU A 115 -23.30 -21.07 -5.65
N LYS A 116 -22.21 -20.46 -6.15
CA LYS A 116 -22.14 -19.72 -7.43
C LYS A 116 -23.32 -18.74 -7.63
N ASP A 117 -24.10 -18.92 -8.71
CA ASP A 117 -25.14 -18.00 -9.19
C ASP A 117 -26.23 -17.73 -8.15
N ASP A 118 -26.58 -18.72 -7.32
CA ASP A 118 -27.60 -18.54 -6.30
C ASP A 118 -27.15 -17.56 -5.22
N THR A 119 -25.87 -17.61 -4.83
CA THR A 119 -25.29 -16.63 -3.91
C THR A 119 -25.33 -15.24 -4.52
N VAL A 120 -25.00 -15.11 -5.81
CA VAL A 120 -24.90 -13.82 -6.49
C VAL A 120 -26.26 -13.14 -6.56
N LYS A 121 -27.33 -13.88 -6.88
CA LYS A 121 -28.70 -13.37 -6.86
C LYS A 121 -29.12 -12.89 -5.46
N VAL A 122 -28.83 -13.67 -4.42
CA VAL A 122 -29.17 -13.32 -3.04
C VAL A 122 -28.38 -12.08 -2.59
N LEU A 123 -27.06 -12.07 -2.81
CA LEU A 123 -26.22 -10.93 -2.47
C LEU A 123 -26.56 -9.68 -3.28
N HIS A 124 -26.94 -9.83 -4.55
CA HIS A 124 -27.41 -8.73 -5.37
C HIS A 124 -28.69 -8.12 -4.81
N SER A 125 -29.68 -8.93 -4.47
CA SER A 125 -30.91 -8.47 -3.82
C SER A 125 -30.61 -7.71 -2.51
N ILE A 126 -29.73 -8.24 -1.66
CA ILE A 126 -29.32 -7.60 -0.41
C ILE A 126 -28.59 -6.27 -0.68
N CYS A 127 -27.57 -6.27 -1.54
CA CYS A 127 -26.79 -5.08 -1.87
C CYS A 127 -27.68 -3.99 -2.48
N GLN A 128 -28.61 -4.37 -3.35
CA GLN A 128 -29.55 -3.47 -3.99
C GLN A 128 -30.57 -2.88 -3.00
N GLN A 129 -31.04 -3.67 -2.04
CA GLN A 129 -31.89 -3.17 -0.97
C GLN A 129 -31.12 -2.17 -0.08
N ILE A 130 -29.88 -2.49 0.27
CA ILE A 130 -29.01 -1.60 1.05
C ILE A 130 -28.73 -0.31 0.27
N TRP A 131 -28.46 -0.41 -1.04
CA TRP A 131 -28.26 0.73 -1.92
C TRP A 131 -29.45 1.70 -1.87
N LYS A 132 -30.67 1.18 -2.09
CA LYS A 132 -31.89 2.00 -2.14
C LYS A 132 -32.29 2.57 -0.78
N THR A 133 -32.23 1.75 0.26
CA THR A 133 -32.68 2.15 1.60
C THR A 133 -31.61 2.87 2.41
N GLN A 134 -30.34 2.72 2.03
CA GLN A 134 -29.15 3.14 2.77
C GLN A 134 -29.05 2.54 4.17
N GLN A 135 -29.78 1.45 4.45
CA GLN A 135 -29.79 0.78 5.75
C GLN A 135 -29.01 -0.52 5.67
N CYS A 136 -28.01 -0.66 6.54
CA CYS A 136 -27.17 -1.86 6.61
C CYS A 136 -27.67 -2.83 7.69
N PRO A 137 -27.59 -4.15 7.46
CA PRO A 137 -27.87 -5.15 8.48
C PRO A 137 -27.04 -4.92 9.75
N LYS A 138 -27.60 -5.23 10.92
CA LYS A 138 -26.88 -5.08 12.20
C LYS A 138 -25.60 -5.92 12.24
N ASP A 139 -25.66 -7.13 11.69
CA ASP A 139 -24.51 -8.06 11.68
C ASP A 139 -23.32 -7.50 10.87
N TRP A 140 -23.58 -6.64 9.88
CA TRP A 140 -22.53 -5.99 9.10
C TRP A 140 -21.84 -4.84 9.84
N LYS A 141 -22.43 -4.39 10.94
CA LYS A 141 -21.88 -3.35 11.82
C LYS A 141 -21.05 -3.92 12.97
N ARG A 142 -20.92 -5.24 13.04
CA ARG A 142 -20.15 -5.94 14.06
C ARG A 142 -18.80 -6.39 13.51
N SER A 143 -17.78 -6.29 14.35
CA SER A 143 -16.43 -6.72 14.01
C SER A 143 -15.74 -7.44 15.17
N VAL A 144 -14.94 -8.45 14.85
CA VAL A 144 -14.10 -9.14 15.83
C VAL A 144 -12.66 -8.68 15.64
N PHE A 145 -12.11 -8.03 16.66
CA PHE A 145 -10.76 -7.50 16.67
C PHE A 145 -9.78 -8.57 17.15
N ILE A 146 -8.82 -8.89 16.29
CA ILE A 146 -7.73 -9.83 16.58
C ILE A 146 -6.44 -9.02 16.77
N PRO A 147 -5.88 -8.98 18.00
CA PRO A 147 -4.59 -8.35 18.24
C PRO A 147 -3.45 -9.24 17.72
N VAL A 148 -2.65 -8.70 16.80
CA VAL A 148 -1.46 -9.33 16.23
C VAL A 148 -0.24 -8.54 16.69
N PRO A 149 0.77 -9.19 17.32
CA PRO A 149 1.94 -8.48 17.82
C PRO A 149 2.75 -7.90 16.65
N LYS A 150 3.18 -6.63 16.79
CA LYS A 150 4.07 -5.94 15.84
C LYS A 150 5.45 -6.60 15.78
N GLU A 151 5.93 -6.96 16.96
CA GLU A 151 7.26 -7.54 17.18
C GLU A 151 7.16 -8.67 18.21
N GLY A 152 8.22 -9.48 18.29
CA GLY A 152 8.30 -10.52 19.33
C GLY A 152 8.24 -9.92 20.74
N ASN A 153 7.58 -10.62 21.68
CA ASN A 153 7.45 -10.22 23.08
C ASN A 153 6.67 -8.91 23.33
N ALA A 154 5.62 -8.64 22.53
CA ALA A 154 4.72 -7.52 22.80
C ALA A 154 4.08 -7.62 24.21
N LYS A 155 4.23 -6.56 25.01
CA LYS A 155 3.66 -6.45 26.37
C LYS A 155 2.63 -5.33 26.52
N GLU A 156 2.76 -4.27 25.72
CA GLU A 156 1.88 -3.10 25.74
C GLU A 156 0.87 -3.18 24.59
N CYS A 157 -0.34 -2.65 24.78
CA CYS A 157 -1.37 -2.60 23.74
C CYS A 157 -0.91 -1.84 22.48
N SER A 158 -0.06 -0.83 22.63
CA SER A 158 0.59 -0.07 21.55
C SER A 158 1.42 -0.94 20.60
N ASN A 159 1.89 -2.09 21.08
CA ASN A 159 2.75 -3.03 20.36
C ASN A 159 1.95 -4.08 19.58
N TYR A 160 0.62 -3.94 19.50
CA TYR A 160 -0.23 -4.79 18.67
C TYR A 160 -0.82 -4.00 17.50
N HIS A 161 -0.99 -4.68 16.37
CA HIS A 161 -1.93 -4.32 15.32
C HIS A 161 -3.26 -4.97 15.60
N THR A 162 -4.36 -4.25 15.43
CA THR A 162 -5.69 -4.79 15.66
C THR A 162 -6.36 -5.03 14.31
N ILE A 163 -6.46 -6.30 13.89
CA ILE A 163 -7.11 -6.66 12.63
C ILE A 163 -8.60 -6.84 12.87
N ALA A 164 -9.43 -6.17 12.07
CA ALA A 164 -10.88 -6.33 12.13
C ALA A 164 -11.36 -7.46 11.21
N LEU A 165 -11.96 -8.49 11.80
CA LEU A 165 -12.71 -9.51 11.07
C LEU A 165 -14.16 -9.06 10.94
N ILE A 166 -14.61 -8.94 9.69
CA ILE A 166 -15.98 -8.56 9.30
C ILE A 166 -16.59 -9.65 8.43
N SER A 167 -17.93 -9.69 8.36
CA SER A 167 -18.66 -10.63 7.50
C SER A 167 -18.15 -10.59 6.05
N HIS A 168 -18.00 -11.75 5.43
CA HIS A 168 -17.64 -11.83 4.02
C HIS A 168 -18.72 -11.23 3.11
N THR A 169 -19.99 -11.32 3.51
CA THR A 169 -21.10 -10.71 2.75
C THR A 169 -21.01 -9.17 2.76
N SER A 170 -20.58 -8.57 3.87
CA SER A 170 -20.34 -7.12 3.91
C SER A 170 -19.12 -6.73 3.07
N LYS A 171 -18.07 -7.57 3.03
CA LYS A 171 -16.89 -7.34 2.16
C LYS A 171 -17.29 -7.20 0.68
N VAL A 172 -18.28 -7.96 0.21
CA VAL A 172 -18.79 -7.84 -1.18
C VAL A 172 -19.32 -6.43 -1.43
N MET A 173 -20.21 -5.93 -0.57
CA MET A 173 -20.73 -4.57 -0.67
C MET A 173 -19.62 -3.52 -0.57
N LEU A 174 -18.70 -3.67 0.39
CA LEU A 174 -17.55 -2.77 0.56
C LEU A 174 -16.66 -2.75 -0.67
N LYS A 175 -16.51 -3.87 -1.38
CA LYS A 175 -15.73 -3.98 -2.61
C LYS A 175 -16.38 -3.24 -3.78
N ILE A 176 -17.71 -3.33 -3.91
CA ILE A 176 -18.48 -2.57 -4.90
C ILE A 176 -18.34 -1.07 -4.63
N LEU A 177 -18.54 -0.65 -3.38
CA LEU A 177 -18.36 0.76 -2.98
C LEU A 177 -16.93 1.24 -3.21
N GLN A 178 -15.93 0.38 -2.96
CA GLN A 178 -14.53 0.69 -3.23
C GLN A 178 -14.32 0.98 -4.73
N ALA A 179 -14.86 0.13 -5.60
CA ALA A 179 -14.73 0.29 -7.04
C ALA A 179 -15.38 1.60 -7.53
N ARG A 180 -16.56 1.92 -7.00
CA ARG A 180 -17.26 3.17 -7.31
C ARG A 180 -16.53 4.41 -6.75
N LEU A 181 -15.92 4.31 -5.58
CA LEU A 181 -15.08 5.38 -5.02
C LEU A 181 -13.78 5.59 -5.80
N GLN A 182 -13.28 4.56 -6.46
CA GLN A 182 -11.98 4.61 -7.15
C GLN A 182 -11.94 5.68 -8.25
N GLN A 183 -13.06 5.95 -8.93
CA GLN A 183 -13.12 7.01 -9.95
C GLN A 183 -12.83 8.39 -9.34
N TYR A 184 -13.44 8.70 -8.20
CA TYR A 184 -13.21 9.96 -7.47
C TYR A 184 -11.79 10.02 -6.91
N MET A 185 -11.28 8.90 -6.38
CA MET A 185 -9.89 8.83 -5.92
C MET A 185 -8.90 9.09 -7.06
N ASN A 186 -9.17 8.60 -8.28
CA ASN A 186 -8.28 8.83 -9.41
C ASN A 186 -8.26 10.29 -9.85
N CYS A 187 -9.36 11.02 -9.67
CA CYS A 187 -9.46 12.46 -9.91
C CYS A 187 -8.81 13.30 -8.80
N GLU A 188 -9.05 12.94 -7.54
CA GLU A 188 -8.63 13.76 -6.40
C GLU A 188 -7.20 13.49 -5.91
N LEU A 189 -6.65 12.27 -6.12
CA LEU A 189 -5.33 11.93 -5.61
C LEU A 189 -4.21 12.33 -6.59
N PRO A 190 -3.26 13.18 -6.17
CA PRO A 190 -2.15 13.63 -7.00
C PRO A 190 -1.10 12.53 -7.13
N ASP A 191 -0.20 12.69 -8.09
CA ASP A 191 0.72 11.62 -8.47
C ASP A 191 1.69 11.19 -7.37
N VAL A 192 1.98 12.11 -6.47
CA VAL A 192 2.85 11.91 -5.29
C VAL A 192 2.26 10.95 -4.25
N GLN A 193 0.96 10.64 -4.30
CA GLN A 193 0.34 9.62 -3.45
C GLN A 193 0.27 8.29 -4.20
N ALA A 194 1.04 7.30 -3.76
CA ALA A 194 1.15 6.00 -4.43
C ALA A 194 0.30 4.90 -3.80
N SER A 195 -0.15 5.04 -2.55
CA SER A 195 -0.89 3.97 -1.88
C SER A 195 -2.23 3.68 -2.55
N PHE A 196 -2.51 2.40 -2.73
CA PHE A 196 -3.81 1.90 -3.21
C PHE A 196 -4.22 2.44 -4.58
N ARG A 197 -3.22 2.68 -5.44
CA ARG A 197 -3.42 3.08 -6.83
C ARG A 197 -2.87 2.00 -7.75
N LYS A 198 -3.64 1.68 -8.79
CA LYS A 198 -3.24 0.67 -9.76
C LYS A 198 -1.95 1.09 -10.45
N GLY A 199 -0.96 0.19 -10.49
CA GLY A 199 0.33 0.44 -11.11
C GLY A 199 1.26 1.35 -10.32
N ARG A 200 0.98 1.59 -9.02
CA ARG A 200 1.85 2.34 -8.11
C ARG A 200 2.09 1.56 -6.84
N GLY A 201 3.30 1.60 -6.33
CA GLY A 201 3.72 0.87 -5.15
C GLY A 201 4.80 1.58 -4.38
N THR A 202 5.23 0.93 -3.30
CA THR A 202 6.36 1.36 -2.48
C THR A 202 7.62 1.54 -3.32
N ARG A 203 7.80 0.66 -4.31
CA ARG A 203 8.88 0.70 -5.28
C ARG A 203 9.05 2.01 -6.00
N ASP A 204 7.96 2.55 -6.50
CA ASP A 204 8.00 3.80 -7.25
C ASP A 204 8.46 4.94 -6.33
N GLN A 205 8.04 4.94 -5.06
CA GLN A 205 8.46 5.94 -4.09
C GLN A 205 9.93 5.81 -3.70
N ILE A 206 10.42 4.59 -3.52
CA ILE A 206 11.84 4.30 -3.22
C ILE A 206 12.73 4.66 -4.42
N ALA A 207 12.31 4.36 -5.64
CA ALA A 207 13.02 4.78 -6.84
C ALA A 207 13.05 6.31 -6.97
N ASN A 208 11.91 6.97 -6.79
CA ASN A 208 11.80 8.43 -6.86
C ASN A 208 12.74 9.13 -5.88
N ILE A 209 12.73 8.75 -4.59
CA ILE A 209 13.63 9.36 -3.60
C ILE A 209 15.11 9.10 -3.93
N CYS A 210 15.46 7.89 -4.36
CA CYS A 210 16.83 7.57 -4.78
C CYS A 210 17.28 8.45 -5.95
N TRP A 211 16.42 8.67 -6.95
CA TRP A 211 16.73 9.54 -8.09
C TRP A 211 16.83 11.00 -7.70
N ILE A 212 15.93 11.48 -6.83
CA ILE A 212 15.96 12.84 -6.29
C ILE A 212 17.30 13.12 -5.58
N ILE A 213 17.72 12.23 -4.69
CA ILE A 213 19.00 12.35 -3.97
C ILE A 213 20.19 12.35 -4.93
N LYS A 214 20.21 11.40 -5.88
CA LYS A 214 21.28 11.32 -6.90
C LYS A 214 21.34 12.59 -7.75
N LYS A 215 20.19 13.12 -8.17
CA LYS A 215 20.12 14.34 -9.00
C LYS A 215 20.56 15.58 -8.24
N ALA A 216 20.12 15.77 -7.00
CA ALA A 216 20.61 16.90 -6.22
C ALA A 216 22.13 16.82 -5.99
N ARG A 217 22.67 15.62 -5.77
CA ARG A 217 24.12 15.43 -5.67
C ARG A 217 24.85 15.79 -6.96
N GLU A 218 24.31 15.40 -8.12
CA GLU A 218 24.85 15.78 -9.45
C GLU A 218 24.92 17.30 -9.61
N PHE A 219 23.91 18.02 -9.11
CA PHE A 219 23.85 19.49 -9.15
C PHE A 219 24.42 20.18 -7.89
N GLN A 220 25.06 19.45 -6.99
CA GLN A 220 25.61 19.96 -5.73
C GLN A 220 24.60 20.76 -4.88
N LYS A 221 23.33 20.35 -4.91
CA LYS A 221 22.26 20.93 -4.09
C LYS A 221 22.10 20.17 -2.78
N ASN A 222 21.82 20.93 -1.72
CA ASN A 222 21.36 20.35 -0.47
C ASN A 222 19.89 19.94 -0.61
N ILE A 223 19.52 18.84 0.02
CA ILE A 223 18.14 18.44 0.22
C ILE A 223 17.93 18.15 1.70
N TYR A 224 16.76 18.56 2.18
CA TYR A 224 16.26 18.25 3.51
C TYR A 224 14.98 17.43 3.37
N PHE A 225 14.88 16.34 4.12
CA PHE A 225 13.73 15.45 4.19
C PHE A 225 13.15 15.45 5.59
N CYS A 226 11.82 15.42 5.70
CA CYS A 226 11.10 15.18 6.94
C CYS A 226 10.17 13.98 6.77
N PHE A 227 10.43 12.92 7.52
CA PHE A 227 9.60 11.71 7.56
C PHE A 227 8.58 11.85 8.68
N ILE A 228 7.33 12.12 8.32
CA ILE A 228 6.23 12.37 9.25
C ILE A 228 5.64 11.04 9.74
N ASP A 229 5.55 10.87 11.05
CA ASP A 229 4.77 9.80 11.69
C ASP A 229 3.44 10.38 12.21
N SER A 230 2.31 9.85 11.73
CA SER A 230 0.99 10.22 12.25
C SER A 230 0.59 9.29 13.40
N ALA A 231 0.30 9.86 14.57
CA ALA A 231 -0.01 9.08 15.77
C ALA A 231 -1.30 8.27 15.60
N LYS A 232 -1.16 6.94 15.41
CA LYS A 232 -2.29 6.00 15.21
C LYS A 232 -3.25 6.48 14.12
N ALA A 233 -2.71 6.78 12.94
CA ALA A 233 -3.42 7.51 11.89
C ALA A 233 -4.82 6.95 11.55
N PHE A 234 -4.91 5.63 11.35
CA PHE A 234 -6.19 4.97 11.05
C PHE A 234 -7.17 5.03 12.23
N ASP A 235 -6.70 4.94 13.48
CA ASP A 235 -7.54 4.91 14.69
C ASP A 235 -8.03 6.32 15.10
N CYS A 236 -7.43 7.37 14.53
CA CYS A 236 -7.71 8.77 14.89
C CYS A 236 -8.63 9.49 13.89
N VAL A 237 -9.03 8.86 12.78
CA VAL A 237 -9.95 9.47 11.80
C VAL A 237 -11.29 9.80 12.46
N ASP A 238 -11.66 11.08 12.46
CA ASP A 238 -12.95 11.54 12.97
C ASP A 238 -14.03 11.31 11.90
N HIS A 239 -15.05 10.50 12.22
CA HIS A 239 -16.12 10.15 11.28
C HIS A 239 -16.90 11.40 10.82
N ASN A 240 -17.23 12.31 11.73
CA ASN A 240 -18.00 13.51 11.38
C ASN A 240 -17.23 14.42 10.42
N LYS A 241 -15.91 14.52 10.61
CA LYS A 241 -15.04 15.27 9.69
C LYS A 241 -14.87 14.53 8.37
N LEU A 242 -14.69 13.21 8.41
CA LEU A 242 -14.58 12.38 7.20
C LEU A 242 -15.79 12.60 6.28
N TRP A 243 -17.03 12.55 6.77
CA TRP A 243 -18.21 12.74 5.93
C TRP A 243 -18.31 14.15 5.31
N LYS A 244 -17.83 15.18 6.03
CA LYS A 244 -17.74 16.55 5.49
C LYS A 244 -16.68 16.64 4.39
N ILE A 245 -15.51 16.06 4.63
CA ILE A 245 -14.41 16.00 3.68
C ILE A 245 -14.85 15.30 2.40
N LEU A 246 -15.52 14.14 2.48
CA LEU A 246 -15.99 13.43 1.28
C LEU A 246 -16.94 14.31 0.43
N LYS A 247 -17.85 15.04 1.07
CA LYS A 247 -18.75 16.00 0.38
C LYS A 247 -17.97 17.15 -0.26
N GLU A 248 -17.02 17.74 0.46
CA GLU A 248 -16.17 18.83 -0.04
C GLU A 248 -15.29 18.38 -1.22
N MET A 249 -14.88 17.11 -1.23
CA MET A 249 -14.15 16.48 -2.35
C MET A 249 -15.06 16.03 -3.50
N GLY A 250 -16.34 16.43 -3.51
CA GLY A 250 -17.26 16.16 -4.61
C GLY A 250 -17.80 14.73 -4.68
N ILE A 251 -17.64 13.91 -3.62
CA ILE A 251 -18.21 12.57 -3.60
C ILE A 251 -19.73 12.66 -3.43
N PRO A 252 -20.53 11.95 -4.26
CA PRO A 252 -21.98 12.04 -4.22
C PRO A 252 -22.57 11.81 -2.83
N ASP A 253 -23.64 12.54 -2.54
CA ASP A 253 -24.35 12.44 -1.26
C ASP A 253 -24.86 11.03 -0.97
N HIS A 254 -25.28 10.31 -2.01
CA HIS A 254 -25.76 8.94 -1.87
C HIS A 254 -24.66 8.00 -1.34
N LEU A 255 -23.47 8.02 -1.96
CA LEU A 255 -22.31 7.25 -1.50
C LEU A 255 -21.89 7.67 -0.09
N THR A 256 -21.79 8.98 0.16
CA THR A 256 -21.39 9.50 1.47
C THR A 256 -22.36 9.08 2.57
N CYS A 257 -23.67 9.10 2.31
CA CYS A 257 -24.67 8.68 3.28
C CYS A 257 -24.59 7.17 3.56
N LEU A 258 -24.39 6.36 2.53
CA LEU A 258 -24.23 4.92 2.66
C LEU A 258 -22.99 4.56 3.49
N LEU A 259 -21.85 5.21 3.22
CA LEU A 259 -20.62 5.08 4.02
C LEU A 259 -20.85 5.50 5.48
N ARG A 260 -21.50 6.64 5.70
CA ARG A 260 -21.86 7.10 7.04
C ARG A 260 -22.72 6.07 7.78
N ASN A 261 -23.70 5.46 7.11
CA ASN A 261 -24.60 4.48 7.73
C ASN A 261 -23.92 3.14 8.01
N LEU A 262 -22.89 2.77 7.23
CA LEU A 262 -22.02 1.62 7.50
C LEU A 262 -21.18 1.82 8.76
N TYR A 263 -20.70 3.04 9.01
CA TYR A 263 -19.90 3.40 10.19
C TYR A 263 -20.72 3.77 11.42
N ALA A 264 -21.99 4.16 11.23
CA ALA A 264 -22.88 4.52 12.34
C ALA A 264 -23.21 3.31 13.23
N SER A 265 -22.98 3.48 14.53
CA SER A 265 -23.27 2.47 15.57
C SER A 265 -22.55 1.13 15.34
N GLN A 266 -21.30 1.19 14.90
CA GLN A 266 -20.46 0.00 14.80
C GLN A 266 -20.07 -0.52 16.18
N GLU A 267 -20.09 -1.83 16.31
CA GLU A 267 -19.67 -2.55 17.51
C GLU A 267 -18.44 -3.40 17.21
N ALA A 268 -17.54 -3.48 18.18
CA ALA A 268 -16.40 -4.38 18.14
C ALA A 268 -16.32 -5.19 19.43
N THR A 269 -15.70 -6.37 19.33
CA THR A 269 -15.23 -7.15 20.48
C THR A 269 -13.79 -7.57 20.22
N VAL A 270 -12.96 -7.68 21.26
CA VAL A 270 -11.58 -8.16 21.14
C VAL A 270 -11.53 -9.64 21.48
N ARG A 271 -11.03 -10.45 20.55
CA ARG A 271 -10.80 -11.89 20.76
C ARG A 271 -9.31 -12.17 20.91
N THR A 272 -8.96 -12.80 22.03
CA THR A 272 -7.59 -13.20 22.38
C THR A 272 -7.53 -14.70 22.68
N GLY A 273 -6.32 -15.24 22.88
CA GLY A 273 -6.15 -16.61 23.36
C GLY A 273 -6.73 -16.87 24.77
N HIS A 274 -7.06 -15.82 25.52
CA HIS A 274 -7.61 -15.91 26.88
C HIS A 274 -9.14 -15.74 26.93
N GLY A 275 -9.78 -15.44 25.80
CA GLY A 275 -11.22 -15.19 25.74
C GLY A 275 -11.59 -14.02 24.84
N THR A 276 -12.88 -13.72 24.80
CA THR A 276 -13.48 -12.63 24.03
C THR A 276 -14.08 -11.61 25.01
N THR A 277 -13.86 -10.32 24.75
CA THR A 277 -14.40 -9.25 25.60
C THR A 277 -15.88 -9.02 25.34
N ASP A 278 -16.53 -8.22 26.19
CA ASP A 278 -17.83 -7.65 25.86
C ASP A 278 -17.75 -6.76 24.61
N TRP A 279 -18.91 -6.56 23.98
CA TRP A 279 -19.06 -5.65 22.85
C TRP A 279 -18.94 -4.19 23.31
N PHE A 280 -18.24 -3.39 22.52
CA PHE A 280 -18.09 -1.95 22.73
C PHE A 280 -18.31 -1.18 21.42
N GLN A 281 -18.73 0.08 21.55
CA GLN A 281 -19.01 0.95 20.41
C GLN A 281 -17.72 1.56 19.85
N ILE A 282 -17.62 1.61 18.53
CA ILE A 282 -16.52 2.28 17.82
C ILE A 282 -16.89 3.75 17.64
N GLY A 283 -16.16 4.65 18.31
CA GLY A 283 -16.40 6.10 18.25
C GLY A 283 -15.59 6.85 17.20
N LYS A 284 -14.46 6.30 16.74
CA LYS A 284 -13.56 6.93 15.76
C LYS A 284 -12.68 5.90 15.07
N GLY A 285 -12.04 6.33 13.99
CA GLY A 285 -11.09 5.55 13.23
C GLY A 285 -11.71 4.74 12.10
N VAL A 286 -10.87 4.29 11.19
CA VAL A 286 -11.23 3.37 10.11
C VAL A 286 -10.64 2.00 10.41
N CYS A 287 -11.43 0.93 10.22
CA CYS A 287 -11.04 -0.41 10.64
C CYS A 287 -9.81 -0.92 9.88
N GLN A 288 -8.74 -1.30 10.60
CA GLN A 288 -7.56 -1.89 9.96
C GLN A 288 -7.93 -3.27 9.37
N GLY A 289 -7.53 -3.50 8.12
CA GLY A 289 -7.88 -4.72 7.36
C GLY A 289 -9.23 -4.66 6.64
N CYS A 290 -10.02 -3.58 6.80
CA CYS A 290 -11.21 -3.35 5.99
C CYS A 290 -10.86 -2.78 4.61
N ILE A 291 -11.61 -3.22 3.59
CA ILE A 291 -11.39 -2.92 2.18
C ILE A 291 -11.44 -1.41 1.87
N LEU A 292 -12.32 -0.67 2.56
CA LEU A 292 -12.53 0.76 2.32
C LEU A 292 -11.59 1.67 3.12
N SER A 293 -10.99 1.19 4.20
CA SER A 293 -10.29 2.05 5.16
C SER A 293 -9.15 2.83 4.53
N LEU A 294 -8.40 2.20 3.62
CA LEU A 294 -7.28 2.87 2.95
C LEU A 294 -7.76 3.92 1.92
N CYS A 295 -8.87 3.67 1.22
CA CYS A 295 -9.50 4.66 0.33
C CYS A 295 -9.92 5.91 1.12
N LEU A 296 -10.65 5.70 2.21
CA LEU A 296 -11.16 6.77 3.06
C LEU A 296 -10.01 7.55 3.70
N PHE A 297 -8.98 6.86 4.20
CA PHE A 297 -7.81 7.50 4.77
C PHE A 297 -7.02 8.31 3.71
N ASN A 298 -6.87 7.79 2.49
CA ASN A 298 -6.17 8.52 1.43
C ASN A 298 -6.89 9.82 1.06
N LEU A 299 -8.22 9.81 0.97
CA LEU A 299 -9.02 11.02 0.73
C LEU A 299 -8.88 12.01 1.89
N TYR A 300 -8.94 11.51 3.12
CA TYR A 300 -8.73 12.30 4.33
C TYR A 300 -7.34 12.98 4.36
N ALA A 301 -6.30 12.21 4.05
CA ALA A 301 -4.93 12.72 3.97
C ALA A 301 -4.76 13.70 2.81
N GLN A 302 -5.39 13.46 1.66
CA GLN A 302 -5.34 14.39 0.53
C GLN A 302 -6.00 15.72 0.86
N TYR A 303 -7.13 15.72 1.58
CA TYR A 303 -7.76 16.94 2.05
C TYR A 303 -6.81 17.80 2.89
N ILE A 304 -6.08 17.17 3.83
CA ILE A 304 -5.05 17.86 4.64
C ILE A 304 -3.98 18.48 3.74
N MET A 305 -3.46 17.72 2.78
CA MET A 305 -2.37 18.20 1.90
C MET A 305 -2.83 19.33 0.97
N ARG A 306 -4.06 19.26 0.44
CA ARG A 306 -4.66 20.33 -0.37
C ARG A 306 -4.83 21.61 0.46
N ASN A 307 -5.40 21.50 1.65
CA ASN A 307 -5.60 22.68 2.51
C ASN A 307 -4.30 23.26 3.06
N ALA A 308 -3.25 22.43 3.19
CA ALA A 308 -1.90 22.89 3.53
C ALA A 308 -1.24 23.67 2.38
N GLY A 309 -1.87 23.73 1.19
CA GLY A 309 -1.38 24.46 0.03
C GLY A 309 -0.06 23.90 -0.50
N LEU A 310 0.13 22.57 -0.42
CA LEU A 310 1.36 21.92 -0.89
C LEU A 310 1.45 21.95 -2.42
N GLU A 311 0.35 21.91 -3.15
CA GLU A 311 0.36 21.90 -4.62
C GLU A 311 0.78 23.28 -5.18
N GLU A 312 0.44 24.36 -4.50
CA GLU A 312 0.78 25.74 -4.86
C GLU A 312 2.09 26.24 -4.21
N ALA A 313 2.70 25.42 -3.33
CA ALA A 313 3.89 25.81 -2.61
C ALA A 313 5.10 25.98 -3.55
N GLN A 314 5.79 27.11 -3.42
CA GLN A 314 7.07 27.35 -4.09
C GLN A 314 8.22 26.55 -3.48
N ALA A 315 8.04 26.08 -2.24
CA ALA A 315 8.97 25.20 -1.54
C ALA A 315 8.91 23.77 -2.09
N GLY A 316 10.06 23.13 -2.21
CA GLY A 316 10.22 21.77 -2.73
C GLY A 316 11.50 21.61 -3.53
N ILE A 317 11.64 20.48 -4.22
CA ILE A 317 12.73 20.20 -5.14
C ILE A 317 12.24 20.43 -6.55
N LYS A 318 12.92 21.29 -7.31
CA LYS A 318 12.51 21.62 -8.67
C LYS A 318 13.03 20.58 -9.67
N ILE A 319 12.11 19.82 -10.27
CA ILE A 319 12.40 18.78 -11.27
C ILE A 319 11.58 19.06 -12.52
N ALA A 320 12.26 19.23 -13.66
CA ALA A 320 11.64 19.48 -14.96
C ALA A 320 10.60 20.64 -14.97
N GLY A 321 10.81 21.66 -14.14
CA GLY A 321 9.91 22.82 -14.04
C GLY A 321 8.82 22.70 -12.99
N THR A 322 8.63 21.53 -12.38
CA THR A 322 7.64 21.28 -11.33
C THR A 322 8.33 21.17 -9.97
N ASN A 323 7.68 21.67 -8.92
CA ASN A 323 8.16 21.47 -7.55
C ASN A 323 7.59 20.18 -6.97
N ILE A 324 8.47 19.32 -6.47
CA ILE A 324 8.11 18.13 -5.71
C ILE A 324 8.50 18.37 -4.26
N ASN A 325 7.49 18.46 -3.39
CA ASN A 325 7.71 18.72 -1.97
C ASN A 325 7.24 17.59 -1.05
N ASN A 326 6.57 16.58 -1.59
CA ASN A 326 6.17 15.41 -0.83
C ASN A 326 6.13 14.14 -1.67
N LEU A 327 6.37 13.00 -1.02
CA LEU A 327 6.03 11.67 -1.51
C LEU A 327 5.30 10.93 -0.40
N ARG A 328 4.23 10.20 -0.76
CA ARG A 328 3.33 9.58 0.20
C ARG A 328 3.03 8.14 -0.14
N TYR A 329 2.93 7.32 0.89
CA TYR A 329 2.44 5.96 0.82
C TYR A 329 1.64 5.64 2.09
N ALA A 330 0.31 5.59 1.94
CA ALA A 330 -0.63 5.39 3.04
C ALA A 330 -0.47 6.50 4.09
N ASN A 331 -0.15 6.12 5.34
CA ASN A 331 0.12 7.07 6.43
C ASN A 331 1.55 7.63 6.41
N ASP A 332 2.47 7.03 5.66
CA ASP A 332 3.86 7.48 5.59
C ASP A 332 3.92 8.68 4.63
N THR A 333 4.27 9.83 5.18
CA THR A 333 4.45 11.08 4.42
C THR A 333 5.88 11.54 4.57
N MET A 334 6.56 11.73 3.44
CA MET A 334 7.85 12.39 3.40
C MET A 334 7.69 13.76 2.78
N LEU A 335 8.08 14.80 3.50
CA LEU A 335 8.27 16.14 2.95
C LEU A 335 9.72 16.35 2.51
N MET A 336 9.93 17.22 1.54
CA MET A 336 11.26 17.57 1.06
C MET A 336 11.36 19.02 0.58
N ALA A 337 12.52 19.63 0.76
CA ALA A 337 12.82 20.99 0.29
C ALA A 337 14.34 21.19 0.06
N GLU A 338 14.70 22.29 -0.62
CA GLU A 338 16.10 22.68 -0.86
C GLU A 338 16.73 23.43 0.34
N SER A 339 15.90 23.90 1.28
CA SER A 339 16.34 24.57 2.52
C SER A 339 15.61 24.05 3.76
N GLU A 340 16.23 24.23 4.92
CA GLU A 340 15.67 23.84 6.22
C GLU A 340 14.42 24.68 6.56
N GLU A 341 14.44 25.97 6.26
CA GLU A 341 13.35 26.91 6.51
C GLU A 341 12.10 26.56 5.70
N GLU A 342 12.28 26.18 4.43
CA GLU A 342 11.19 25.70 3.57
C GLU A 342 10.61 24.39 4.10
N LEU A 343 11.45 23.44 4.50
CA LEU A 343 10.99 22.17 5.05
C LEU A 343 10.16 22.38 6.33
N LYS A 344 10.63 23.25 7.23
CA LYS A 344 9.91 23.63 8.46
C LYS A 344 8.58 24.30 8.13
N SER A 345 8.54 25.21 7.16
CA SER A 345 7.31 25.85 6.70
C SER A 345 6.30 24.84 6.17
N LEU A 346 6.73 23.89 5.33
CA LEU A 346 5.86 22.82 4.82
C LEU A 346 5.32 21.94 5.97
N LEU A 347 6.18 21.55 6.90
CA LEU A 347 5.79 20.72 8.03
C LEU A 347 4.78 21.43 8.94
N MET A 348 4.98 22.72 9.24
CA MET A 348 4.04 23.48 10.06
C MET A 348 2.67 23.59 9.42
N LYS A 349 2.60 23.87 8.11
CA LYS A 349 1.32 23.88 7.38
C LYS A 349 0.60 22.54 7.47
N VAL A 350 1.32 21.43 7.26
CA VAL A 350 0.75 20.08 7.37
C VAL A 350 0.30 19.79 8.80
N LYS A 351 1.08 20.19 9.81
CA LYS A 351 0.73 20.02 11.24
C LYS A 351 -0.56 20.75 11.57
N GLU A 352 -0.66 22.04 11.24
CA GLU A 352 -1.82 22.89 11.52
C GLU A 352 -3.10 22.33 10.88
N GLU A 353 -3.06 21.96 9.60
CA GLU A 353 -4.22 21.40 8.90
C GLU A 353 -4.59 20.01 9.40
N SER A 354 -3.59 19.18 9.72
CA SER A 354 -3.81 17.85 10.28
C SER A 354 -4.51 17.92 11.64
N GLU A 355 -4.11 18.86 12.50
CA GLU A 355 -4.71 19.07 13.82
C GLU A 355 -6.15 19.59 13.73
N LYS A 356 -6.47 20.46 12.76
CA LYS A 356 -7.86 20.91 12.50
C LYS A 356 -8.79 19.74 12.23
N VAL A 357 -8.29 18.70 11.56
CA VAL A 357 -9.06 17.47 11.33
C VAL A 357 -8.82 16.41 12.41
N GLY A 358 -8.09 16.69 13.48
CA GLY A 358 -7.93 15.78 14.63
C GLY A 358 -6.92 14.65 14.42
N LEU A 359 -6.07 14.76 13.39
CA LEU A 359 -4.94 13.87 13.18
C LEU A 359 -3.69 14.54 13.76
N LYS A 360 -3.12 13.97 14.83
CA LYS A 360 -1.92 14.53 15.46
C LYS A 360 -0.66 13.91 14.90
N LEU A 361 0.34 14.75 14.63
CA LEU A 361 1.67 14.27 14.29
C LEU A 361 2.39 13.79 15.55
N ASN A 362 3.21 12.75 15.39
CA ASN A 362 4.05 12.22 16.43
C ASN A 362 5.47 12.76 16.23
N ILE A 363 5.76 13.89 16.87
CA ILE A 363 7.03 14.60 16.71
C ILE A 363 8.22 13.73 17.14
N GLN A 364 8.06 12.93 18.20
CA GLN A 364 9.11 12.01 18.69
C GLN A 364 9.48 10.89 17.69
N LYS A 365 8.56 10.51 16.80
CA LYS A 365 8.82 9.52 15.74
C LYS A 365 9.07 10.15 14.38
N THR A 366 8.82 11.45 14.26
CA THR A 366 9.16 12.21 13.07
C THR A 366 10.67 12.38 13.02
N LYS A 367 11.26 12.26 11.83
CA LYS A 367 12.71 12.31 11.66
C LYS A 367 13.10 13.25 10.53
N ILE A 368 14.21 13.95 10.71
CA ILE A 368 14.82 14.80 9.68
C ILE A 368 16.07 14.12 9.15
N MET A 369 16.25 14.12 7.83
CA MET A 369 17.46 13.66 7.17
C MET A 369 17.88 14.73 6.16
N ALA A 370 19.16 15.10 6.12
CA ALA A 370 19.63 16.12 5.21
C ALA A 370 21.00 15.77 4.62
N SER A 371 21.25 16.22 3.38
CA SER A 371 22.59 16.19 2.78
C SER A 371 23.43 17.41 3.14
N GLY A 372 22.80 18.50 3.58
CA GLY A 372 23.43 19.73 4.05
C GLY A 372 23.48 19.85 5.58
N PRO A 373 24.15 20.89 6.11
CA PRO A 373 24.13 21.18 7.55
C PRO A 373 22.71 21.53 8.01
N ILE A 374 22.36 21.07 9.22
CA ILE A 374 21.11 21.41 9.91
C ILE A 374 21.46 22.39 11.02
N THR A 375 20.84 23.56 10.98
CA THR A 375 21.04 24.66 11.92
C THR A 375 20.15 24.54 13.16
N SER A 376 18.94 24.00 13.02
CA SER A 376 18.04 23.77 14.16
C SER A 376 17.14 22.55 13.95
N SER A 377 17.20 21.61 14.89
CA SER A 377 16.31 20.46 14.94
C SER A 377 14.99 20.74 15.68
N GLU A 378 14.68 21.99 16.02
CA GLU A 378 13.47 22.33 16.77
C GLU A 378 12.29 22.69 15.85
N ILE A 379 11.14 22.08 16.13
CA ILE A 379 9.84 22.36 15.50
C ILE A 379 8.83 22.53 16.63
N ASP A 380 8.27 23.74 16.75
CA ASP A 380 7.28 24.10 17.78
C ASP A 380 7.78 23.86 19.23
N GLY A 381 9.06 24.16 19.48
CA GLY A 381 9.70 23.96 20.79
C GLY A 381 10.01 22.50 21.13
N GLU A 382 9.71 21.55 20.24
CA GLU A 382 10.07 20.15 20.37
C GLU A 382 11.24 19.81 19.44
N THR A 383 12.23 19.08 19.95
CA THR A 383 13.37 18.62 19.14
C THR A 383 13.00 17.39 18.32
N VAL A 384 13.16 17.49 17.00
CA VAL A 384 13.00 16.39 16.05
C VAL A 384 14.33 15.68 15.83
N GLU A 385 14.32 14.36 15.83
CA GLU A 385 15.53 13.56 15.67
C GLU A 385 16.12 13.74 14.26
N THR A 386 17.37 14.17 14.19
CA THR A 386 18.16 14.19 12.94
C THR A 386 18.86 12.84 12.75
N VAL A 387 18.72 12.25 11.57
CA VAL A 387 19.30 10.95 11.22
C VAL A 387 20.11 11.01 9.93
N SER A 388 21.10 10.11 9.81
CA SER A 388 21.88 9.89 8.58
C SER A 388 21.17 9.00 7.57
N ASP A 389 20.26 8.14 8.07
CA ASP A 389 19.53 7.16 7.28
C ASP A 389 18.13 6.89 7.87
N PHE A 390 17.20 6.47 7.01
CA PHE A 390 15.82 6.17 7.37
C PHE A 390 15.32 4.92 6.63
N ILE A 391 14.49 4.09 7.29
CA ILE A 391 13.84 2.95 6.65
C ILE A 391 12.50 3.41 6.06
N LEU A 392 12.46 3.68 4.76
CA LEU A 392 11.24 4.03 4.04
C LEU A 392 10.76 2.83 3.23
N GLY A 393 9.50 2.42 3.43
CA GLY A 393 8.92 1.37 2.59
C GLY A 393 9.65 0.02 2.69
N GLY A 394 10.36 -0.24 3.78
CA GLY A 394 11.19 -1.44 3.95
C GLY A 394 12.64 -1.30 3.50
N SER A 395 13.01 -0.20 2.82
CA SER A 395 14.38 0.05 2.35
C SER A 395 15.09 1.19 3.09
N LYS A 396 16.38 1.00 3.35
CA LYS A 396 17.22 2.02 3.96
C LYS A 396 17.63 3.06 2.92
N ILE A 397 17.23 4.30 3.17
CA ILE A 397 17.65 5.47 2.40
C ILE A 397 18.69 6.23 3.21
N THR A 398 19.78 6.64 2.55
CA THR A 398 20.85 7.44 3.14
C THR A 398 20.89 8.82 2.48
N ALA A 399 21.30 9.84 3.23
CA ALA A 399 21.39 11.22 2.71
C ALA A 399 22.36 11.39 1.54
N ASP A 400 23.37 10.53 1.42
CA ASP A 400 24.37 10.55 0.34
C ASP A 400 23.96 9.73 -0.90
N GLY A 401 22.84 9.00 -0.82
CA GLY A 401 22.30 8.14 -1.86
C GLY A 401 23.08 6.83 -2.09
N ASP A 402 23.97 6.43 -1.19
CA ASP A 402 24.73 5.19 -1.32
C ASP A 402 23.89 3.95 -0.91
N CYS A 403 23.48 3.17 -1.91
CA CYS A 403 22.69 1.96 -1.68
C CYS A 403 23.49 0.79 -1.07
N SER A 404 24.82 0.90 -0.91
CA SER A 404 25.65 -0.17 -0.35
C SER A 404 25.20 -0.60 1.06
N HIS A 405 24.71 0.35 1.86
CA HIS A 405 24.18 0.06 3.20
C HIS A 405 22.88 -0.74 3.16
N GLU A 406 22.00 -0.47 2.21
CA GLU A 406 20.77 -1.23 2.00
C GLU A 406 21.05 -2.62 1.46
N MET A 407 21.94 -2.75 0.47
CA MET A 407 22.34 -4.05 -0.08
C MET A 407 22.88 -4.99 1.01
N LYS A 408 23.79 -4.49 1.86
CA LYS A 408 24.29 -5.24 3.02
C LYS A 408 23.16 -5.65 3.96
N ARG A 409 22.19 -4.77 4.20
CA ARG A 409 21.02 -5.04 5.05
C ARG A 409 20.16 -6.15 4.44
N CYS A 410 19.81 -6.08 3.15
CA CYS A 410 19.02 -7.12 2.47
C CYS A 410 19.73 -8.49 2.49
N LEU A 411 21.05 -8.52 2.23
CA LEU A 411 21.84 -9.74 2.35
C LEU A 411 21.81 -10.28 3.79
N HIS A 412 21.97 -9.43 4.80
CA HIS A 412 21.90 -9.83 6.20
C HIS A 412 20.50 -10.37 6.58
N LEU A 413 19.43 -9.73 6.12
CA LEU A 413 18.06 -10.21 6.32
C LEU A 413 17.85 -11.57 5.65
N GLY A 414 18.37 -11.76 4.43
CA GLY A 414 18.38 -13.04 3.75
C GLY A 414 19.10 -14.13 4.55
N ARG A 415 20.28 -13.82 5.12
CA ARG A 415 20.98 -14.74 6.03
C ARG A 415 20.14 -15.10 7.26
N LYS A 416 19.46 -14.12 7.85
CA LYS A 416 18.59 -14.35 9.01
C LYS A 416 17.43 -15.30 8.68
N VAL A 417 16.80 -15.15 7.53
CA VAL A 417 15.77 -16.08 7.05
C VAL A 417 16.35 -17.49 6.91
N MET A 418 17.55 -17.60 6.35
CA MET A 418 18.24 -18.89 6.20
C MET A 418 18.54 -19.54 7.55
N THR A 419 19.08 -18.78 8.51
CA THR A 419 19.35 -19.29 9.85
C THR A 419 18.06 -19.75 10.57
N ASN A 420 16.94 -19.08 10.35
CA ASN A 420 15.65 -19.52 10.90
C ASN A 420 15.15 -20.85 10.30
N LEU A 421 15.64 -21.22 9.11
CA LEU A 421 15.31 -22.46 8.41
C LEU A 421 16.42 -23.52 8.54
N ASP A 422 17.41 -23.32 9.43
CA ASP A 422 18.58 -24.18 9.58
C ASP A 422 18.23 -25.66 9.84
N SER A 423 17.19 -25.91 10.64
CA SER A 423 16.69 -27.27 10.90
C SER A 423 16.14 -27.96 9.65
N ILE A 424 15.49 -27.20 8.77
CA ILE A 424 14.95 -27.69 7.48
C ILE A 424 16.11 -27.98 6.53
N PHE A 425 17.10 -27.10 6.45
CA PHE A 425 18.25 -27.29 5.56
C PHE A 425 19.17 -28.43 6.01
N LYS A 426 19.29 -28.68 7.32
CA LYS A 426 20.04 -29.81 7.87
C LYS A 426 19.29 -31.15 7.83
N SER A 427 17.97 -31.13 7.68
CA SER A 427 17.17 -32.35 7.62
C SER A 427 17.52 -33.19 6.40
N ARG A 428 17.74 -34.50 6.62
CA ARG A 428 17.94 -35.49 5.55
C ARG A 428 16.63 -35.95 4.93
N ASP A 429 15.51 -35.73 5.61
CA ASP A 429 14.16 -36.13 5.18
C ASP A 429 13.59 -35.19 4.11
N ILE A 430 14.20 -34.00 3.96
CA ILE A 430 13.77 -32.99 3.00
C ILE A 430 14.70 -33.02 1.80
N THR A 431 14.10 -33.21 0.62
CA THR A 431 14.85 -33.32 -0.63
C THR A 431 15.50 -31.99 -1.02
N LEU A 432 16.67 -32.05 -1.67
CA LEU A 432 17.37 -30.87 -2.16
C LEU A 432 16.49 -29.97 -3.06
N PRO A 433 15.67 -30.49 -4.00
CA PRO A 433 14.77 -29.65 -4.79
C PRO A 433 13.78 -28.84 -3.93
N THR A 434 13.29 -29.42 -2.84
CA THR A 434 12.38 -28.73 -1.91
C THR A 434 13.11 -27.62 -1.16
N LYS A 435 14.35 -27.88 -0.70
CA LYS A 435 15.20 -26.87 -0.05
C LYS A 435 15.48 -25.71 -0.98
N VAL A 436 15.88 -25.98 -2.23
CA VAL A 436 16.10 -24.95 -3.25
C VAL A 436 14.82 -24.13 -3.49
N ARG A 437 13.66 -24.78 -3.54
CA ARG A 437 12.37 -24.09 -3.68
C ARG A 437 12.09 -23.16 -2.50
N LEU A 438 12.40 -23.56 -1.28
CA LEU A 438 12.25 -22.72 -0.08
C LEU A 438 13.18 -21.51 -0.12
N VAL A 439 14.44 -21.69 -0.53
CA VAL A 439 15.39 -20.57 -0.71
C VAL A 439 14.84 -19.58 -1.75
N LYS A 440 14.43 -20.08 -2.92
CA LYS A 440 13.85 -19.24 -3.99
C LYS A 440 12.57 -18.51 -3.54
N ALA A 441 11.75 -19.13 -2.70
CA ALA A 441 10.48 -18.56 -2.25
C ALA A 441 10.58 -17.63 -1.04
N MET A 442 11.57 -17.82 -0.15
CA MET A 442 11.64 -17.11 1.14
C MET A 442 12.85 -16.19 1.27
N VAL A 443 13.97 -16.50 0.60
CA VAL A 443 15.24 -15.79 0.78
C VAL A 443 15.48 -14.83 -0.36
N VAL A 444 15.34 -15.30 -1.61
CA VAL A 444 15.55 -14.47 -2.80
C VAL A 444 14.66 -13.22 -2.78
N PRO A 445 13.36 -13.27 -2.44
CA PRO A 445 12.53 -12.05 -2.39
C PRO A 445 12.99 -11.03 -1.35
N VAL A 446 13.56 -11.48 -0.22
CA VAL A 446 14.08 -10.60 0.84
C VAL A 446 15.37 -9.93 0.38
N VAL A 447 16.23 -10.67 -0.31
CA VAL A 447 17.51 -10.19 -0.80
C VAL A 447 17.33 -9.24 -1.97
N MET A 448 16.35 -9.50 -2.83
CA MET A 448 16.07 -8.76 -4.06
C MET A 448 15.05 -7.64 -3.89
N TYR A 449 14.58 -7.40 -2.67
CA TYR A 449 13.62 -6.35 -2.41
C TYR A 449 14.20 -5.00 -2.83
N GLU A 450 13.51 -4.32 -3.76
CA GLU A 450 13.82 -2.97 -4.24
C GLU A 450 15.17 -2.84 -4.97
N CYS A 451 15.68 -3.94 -5.52
CA CYS A 451 17.00 -3.98 -6.18
C CYS A 451 17.11 -3.10 -7.44
N GLU A 452 16.00 -2.83 -8.10
CA GLU A 452 15.85 -1.92 -9.24
C GLU A 452 16.24 -0.47 -8.92
N SER A 453 16.21 -0.07 -7.64
CA SER A 453 16.63 1.27 -7.21
C SER A 453 18.16 1.38 -7.00
N TRP A 454 18.86 0.23 -6.96
CA TRP A 454 20.26 0.16 -6.59
C TRP A 454 21.19 0.60 -7.72
N THR A 455 22.32 1.20 -7.32
CA THR A 455 23.45 1.47 -8.22
C THR A 455 24.52 0.43 -7.92
N VAL A 456 24.46 -0.70 -8.62
CA VAL A 456 25.34 -1.83 -8.34
C VAL A 456 26.76 -1.52 -8.84
N LYS A 457 27.71 -1.46 -7.89
CA LYS A 457 29.14 -1.32 -8.18
C LYS A 457 29.79 -2.71 -8.20
N LYS A 458 30.95 -2.85 -8.83
CA LYS A 458 31.73 -4.12 -8.86
C LYS A 458 31.92 -4.76 -7.47
N ALA A 459 32.19 -3.95 -6.45
CA ALA A 459 32.35 -4.44 -5.08
C ALA A 459 31.05 -5.02 -4.49
N GLU A 460 29.89 -4.54 -4.95
CA GLU A 460 28.60 -5.04 -4.54
C GLU A 460 28.20 -6.30 -5.31
N CYS A 461 28.51 -6.41 -6.62
CA CYS A 461 28.38 -7.67 -7.38
C CYS A 461 29.14 -8.80 -6.66
N GLN A 462 30.40 -8.54 -6.29
CA GLN A 462 31.23 -9.52 -5.57
C GLN A 462 30.63 -9.97 -4.22
N ARG A 463 29.88 -9.09 -3.54
CA ARG A 463 29.20 -9.45 -2.28
C ARG A 463 27.97 -10.32 -2.52
N ILE A 464 27.23 -10.05 -3.60
CA ILE A 464 26.10 -10.86 -4.02
C ILE A 464 26.61 -12.25 -4.45
N ASP A 465 27.67 -12.31 -5.25
CA ASP A 465 28.32 -13.57 -5.64
C ASP A 465 28.76 -14.38 -4.41
N ALA A 466 29.43 -13.72 -3.45
CA ALA A 466 29.85 -14.36 -2.21
C ALA A 466 28.66 -14.87 -1.38
N PHE A 467 27.54 -14.16 -1.41
CA PHE A 467 26.31 -14.59 -0.75
C PHE A 467 25.67 -15.79 -1.46
N GLU A 468 25.63 -15.81 -2.80
CA GLU A 468 25.17 -16.99 -3.56
C GLU A 468 26.05 -18.23 -3.29
N LEU A 469 27.37 -18.06 -3.33
CA LEU A 469 28.33 -19.13 -3.11
C LEU A 469 28.23 -19.69 -1.69
N TRP A 470 28.00 -18.84 -0.70
CA TRP A 470 27.78 -19.26 0.68
C TRP A 470 26.63 -20.28 0.80
N PHE A 471 25.59 -20.19 -0.04
CA PHE A 471 24.53 -21.21 -0.05
C PHE A 471 24.88 -22.46 -0.82
N GLY A 472 25.54 -22.31 -1.97
CA GLY A 472 25.87 -23.45 -2.83
C GLY A 472 26.91 -24.41 -2.25
N GLU A 473 27.60 -24.00 -1.18
CA GLU A 473 28.59 -24.83 -0.46
C GLU A 473 28.01 -25.48 0.81
N ASP A 474 26.95 -24.92 1.42
CA ASP A 474 26.30 -25.43 2.64
C ASP A 474 25.02 -26.27 2.38
N SER A 475 24.57 -26.41 1.11
CA SER A 475 23.32 -27.09 0.71
C SER A 475 23.46 -28.55 0.29
#